data_AF-A0A427YNI7-F1
#
_entry.id   AF-A0A427YNI7-F1
#
_cell.length_a   1.000
_cell.length_b   1.000
_cell.length_c   1.000
_cell.angle_alpha   90.00
_cell.angle_beta   90.00
_cell.angle_gamma   90.00
#
_symmetry.space_group_name_H-M   'P 1'
#
loop_
_entity.id
_entity.type
_entity.pdbx_description
1 polymer ?
#
loop_
_entity_poly.entity_id
_entity_poly.type
_entity_poly.pdbx_seq_one_letter_code
_entity_poly.pdbx_strand_id
1 'polypeptide(L)'
;MLFSKIKAKLHLSHPLAQQRDEFLAVGPDTPIEKKSHFTSDVVGAAAAFEAWKLFEKHDMHQEGGKVAHARGKEVIGALAAAQVIKLVDERKIPFTQSRSNLLTTREESEKDKKKFIGAVQAQAKCDAKRALRESGFYESRELEAPEADELAGHKAV
;
A
#
# COMPACT_ATOMS: atom_id res chain seq x y z
N MET A 1 53.34 -12.32 15.66
CA MET A 1 52.73 -11.48 14.60
C MET A 1 51.98 -12.30 13.53
N LEU A 2 51.20 -13.32 13.95
CA LEU A 2 50.39 -14.15 13.05
C LEU A 2 48.89 -13.90 13.29
N PHE A 3 48.49 -13.84 14.56
CA PHE A 3 47.13 -13.53 14.99
C PHE A 3 46.63 -12.14 14.55
N SER A 4 47.49 -11.11 14.51
CA SER A 4 47.11 -9.78 14.01
C SER A 4 46.82 -9.76 12.50
N LYS A 5 47.58 -10.53 11.71
CA LYS A 5 47.35 -10.69 10.26
C LYS A 5 46.10 -11.51 9.96
N ILE A 6 45.80 -12.52 10.77
CA ILE A 6 44.56 -13.32 10.67
C ILE A 6 43.35 -12.45 11.01
N LYS A 7 43.43 -11.64 12.09
CA LYS A 7 42.36 -10.71 12.48
C LYS A 7 42.09 -9.67 11.38
N ALA A 8 43.13 -9.10 10.78
CA ALA A 8 42.99 -8.16 9.66
C ALA A 8 42.35 -8.79 8.40
N LYS A 9 42.64 -10.07 8.10
CA LYS A 9 42.04 -10.78 6.95
C LYS A 9 40.59 -11.24 7.20
N LEU A 10 40.19 -11.47 8.44
CA LEU A 10 38.80 -11.82 8.82
C LEU A 10 37.82 -10.65 8.63
N HIS A 11 38.30 -9.41 8.78
CA HIS A 11 37.45 -8.22 8.62
C HIS A 11 37.17 -7.84 7.16
N LEU A 12 37.97 -8.29 6.18
CA LEU A 12 37.76 -7.95 4.75
C LEU A 12 37.01 -9.02 3.95
N SER A 13 36.88 -10.25 4.46
CA SER A 13 36.37 -11.39 3.70
C SER A 13 34.94 -11.81 4.03
N HIS A 14 34.35 -11.28 5.10
CA HIS A 14 32.99 -11.61 5.51
C HIS A 14 31.99 -10.64 4.86
N PRO A 15 30.93 -11.12 4.19
CA PRO A 15 29.94 -10.25 3.52
C PRO A 15 29.29 -9.25 4.50
N LEU A 16 29.09 -9.65 5.77
CA LEU A 16 28.62 -8.77 6.84
C LEU A 16 29.54 -7.57 7.15
N ALA A 17 30.86 -7.68 6.93
CA ALA A 17 31.78 -6.59 7.20
C ALA A 17 31.71 -5.52 6.11
N GLN A 18 31.59 -5.92 4.84
CA GLN A 18 31.28 -5.02 3.73
C GLN A 18 29.92 -4.33 3.93
N GLN A 19 28.88 -5.09 4.32
CA GLN A 19 27.57 -4.52 4.63
C GLN A 19 27.60 -3.52 5.79
N ARG A 20 28.43 -3.76 6.81
CA ARG A 20 28.59 -2.83 7.94
C ARG A 20 29.29 -1.54 7.50
N ASP A 21 30.35 -1.65 6.71
CA ASP A 21 31.09 -0.47 6.26
C ASP A 21 30.28 0.33 5.22
N GLU A 22 29.50 -0.34 4.36
CA GLU A 22 28.49 0.30 3.51
C GLU A 22 27.40 1.00 4.34
N PHE A 23 26.88 0.35 5.38
CA PHE A 23 25.88 0.93 6.28
C PHE A 23 26.41 2.13 7.07
N LEU A 24 27.67 2.10 7.50
CA LEU A 24 28.32 3.21 8.22
C LEU A 24 28.78 4.34 7.28
N ALA A 25 28.97 4.06 5.99
CA ALA A 25 29.29 5.05 4.97
C ALA A 25 28.07 5.85 4.48
N VAL A 26 26.85 5.44 4.87
CA VAL A 26 25.62 6.20 4.65
C VAL A 26 25.68 7.48 5.48
N GLY A 27 25.95 8.61 4.82
CA GLY A 27 25.83 9.94 5.42
C GLY A 27 24.37 10.28 5.76
N PRO A 28 24.12 11.27 6.62
CA PRO A 28 22.75 11.69 6.99
C PRO A 28 21.90 12.16 5.79
N ASP A 29 22.53 12.49 4.65
CA ASP A 29 21.89 12.94 3.41
C ASP A 29 21.63 11.82 2.39
N THR A 30 21.98 10.58 2.70
CA THR A 30 21.70 9.45 1.80
C THR A 30 20.21 9.12 1.87
N PRO A 31 19.46 9.13 0.75
CA PRO A 31 18.05 8.80 0.77
C PRO A 31 17.90 7.32 1.15
N ILE A 32 17.54 7.07 2.42
CA ILE A 32 17.10 5.75 2.86
C ILE A 32 15.89 5.38 2.00
N GLU A 33 16.02 4.33 1.18
CA GLU A 33 14.88 3.79 0.42
C GLU A 33 13.74 3.48 1.40
N LYS A 34 12.64 4.22 1.24
CA LYS A 34 11.49 4.17 2.14
C LYS A 34 10.72 2.88 1.87
N LYS A 35 11.03 1.80 2.59
CA LYS A 35 10.23 0.55 2.56
C LYS A 35 8.89 0.67 3.32
N SER A 36 8.14 1.74 3.06
CA SER A 36 6.79 1.97 3.61
C SER A 36 5.69 1.20 2.86
N HIS A 37 6.06 0.20 2.03
CA HIS A 37 5.14 -0.50 1.15
C HIS A 37 4.26 -1.52 1.90
N PHE A 38 4.81 -2.21 2.90
CA PHE A 38 4.06 -3.29 3.56
C PHE A 38 2.81 -2.80 4.31
N THR A 39 2.88 -1.63 4.95
CA THR A 39 1.73 -1.09 5.68
C THR A 39 0.66 -0.52 4.75
N SER A 40 1.03 0.18 3.68
CA SER A 40 0.07 0.67 2.67
C SER A 40 -0.65 -0.47 1.97
N ASP A 41 0.10 -1.52 1.61
CA ASP A 41 -0.43 -2.67 0.87
C ASP A 41 -1.41 -3.46 1.74
N VAL A 42 -1.06 -3.71 3.00
CA VAL A 42 -1.95 -4.41 3.93
C VAL A 42 -3.22 -3.62 4.22
N VAL A 43 -3.12 -2.29 4.36
CA VAL A 43 -4.29 -1.43 4.60
C VAL A 43 -5.16 -1.33 3.35
N GLY A 44 -4.55 -1.17 2.18
CA GLY A 44 -5.26 -1.14 0.91
C GLY A 44 -6.00 -2.45 0.63
N ALA A 45 -5.33 -3.59 0.82
CA ALA A 45 -5.91 -4.91 0.66
C ALA A 45 -7.06 -5.16 1.65
N ALA A 46 -6.88 -4.79 2.93
CA ALA A 46 -7.93 -4.92 3.93
C ALA A 46 -9.15 -4.03 3.59
N ALA A 47 -8.92 -2.82 3.10
CA ALA A 47 -9.98 -1.93 2.67
C ALA A 47 -10.74 -2.47 1.46
N ALA A 48 -10.04 -2.97 0.45
CA ALA A 48 -10.63 -3.58 -0.74
C ALA A 48 -11.44 -4.84 -0.39
N PHE A 49 -10.96 -5.68 0.54
CA PHE A 49 -11.67 -6.87 1.00
C PHE A 49 -12.97 -6.55 1.75
N GLU A 50 -12.93 -5.58 2.66
CA GLU A 50 -14.16 -5.14 3.36
C GLU A 50 -15.13 -4.45 2.41
N ALA A 51 -14.63 -3.72 1.41
CA ALA A 51 -15.45 -3.14 0.36
C ALA A 51 -16.16 -4.21 -0.48
N TRP A 52 -15.45 -5.30 -0.83
CA TRP A 52 -16.02 -6.44 -1.54
C TRP A 52 -17.17 -7.09 -0.77
N LYS A 53 -16.99 -7.37 0.52
CA LYS A 53 -18.04 -7.92 1.38
C LYS A 53 -19.27 -7.02 1.47
N LEU A 54 -19.06 -5.71 1.57
CA LEU A 54 -20.15 -4.75 1.62
C LEU A 54 -20.90 -4.68 0.29
N PHE A 55 -20.17 -4.75 -0.82
CA PHE A 55 -20.73 -4.81 -2.16
C PHE A 55 -21.58 -6.08 -2.35
N GLU A 56 -21.04 -7.26 -2.03
CA GLU A 56 -21.80 -8.52 -2.07
C GLU A 56 -23.06 -8.45 -1.21
N LYS A 57 -22.95 -7.97 0.04
CA LYS A 57 -24.09 -7.85 0.93
C LYS A 57 -25.16 -6.90 0.36
N HIS A 58 -24.75 -5.78 -0.23
CA HIS A 58 -25.67 -4.83 -0.83
C HIS A 58 -26.42 -5.44 -2.02
N ASP A 59 -25.69 -6.09 -2.93
CA ASP A 59 -26.26 -6.67 -4.15
C ASP A 59 -27.06 -7.95 -3.88
N MET A 60 -26.70 -8.75 -2.87
CA MET A 60 -27.50 -9.91 -2.46
C MET A 60 -28.82 -9.52 -1.77
N HIS A 61 -28.92 -8.31 -1.21
CA HIS A 61 -30.13 -7.85 -0.52
C HIS A 61 -31.01 -6.92 -1.37
N GLN A 62 -30.47 -6.28 -2.41
CA GLN A 62 -31.25 -5.49 -3.36
C GLN A 62 -31.66 -6.32 -4.57
N GLU A 63 -32.68 -7.15 -4.39
CA GLU A 63 -33.59 -7.64 -5.44
C GLU A 63 -32.94 -8.11 -6.75
N GLY A 64 -32.11 -9.16 -6.70
CA GLY A 64 -31.91 -10.13 -7.79
C GLY A 64 -31.35 -9.64 -9.14
N GLY A 65 -31.09 -8.36 -9.29
CA GLY A 65 -30.59 -7.74 -10.52
C GLY A 65 -29.12 -7.37 -10.36
N LYS A 66 -28.25 -7.99 -11.17
CA LYS A 66 -26.84 -7.57 -11.25
C LYS A 66 -26.78 -6.10 -11.67
N VAL A 67 -26.13 -5.28 -10.85
CA VAL A 67 -25.85 -3.88 -11.20
C VAL A 67 -24.92 -3.85 -12.42
N ALA A 68 -25.07 -2.91 -13.35
CA ALA A 68 -24.16 -2.82 -14.50
C ALA A 68 -22.69 -2.68 -14.05
N HIS A 69 -21.76 -3.31 -14.76
CA HIS A 69 -20.33 -3.36 -14.40
C HIS A 69 -19.73 -1.97 -14.14
N ALA A 70 -20.11 -0.96 -14.94
CA ALA A 70 -19.73 0.44 -14.74
C ALA A 70 -20.07 0.95 -13.33
N ARG A 71 -21.33 0.75 -12.93
CA ARG A 71 -21.83 1.16 -11.61
C ARG A 71 -21.22 0.31 -10.50
N GLY A 72 -20.97 -0.98 -10.74
CA GLY A 72 -20.26 -1.84 -9.80
C GLY A 72 -18.85 -1.32 -9.48
N LYS A 73 -18.09 -0.91 -10.50
CA LYS A 73 -16.74 -0.31 -10.33
C LYS A 73 -16.77 0.97 -9.49
N GLU A 74 -17.76 1.83 -9.72
CA GLU A 74 -17.91 3.07 -8.96
C GLU A 74 -18.26 2.80 -7.49
N VAL A 75 -19.23 1.92 -7.24
CA VAL A 75 -19.67 1.57 -5.88
C VAL A 75 -18.52 0.93 -5.11
N ILE A 76 -17.84 -0.05 -5.70
CA ILE A 76 -16.78 -0.76 -4.98
C ILE A 76 -15.55 0.13 -4.76
N GLY A 77 -15.21 0.99 -5.73
CA GLY A 77 -14.16 1.98 -5.57
C GLY A 77 -14.47 3.01 -4.49
N ALA A 78 -15.72 3.46 -4.38
CA ALA A 78 -16.16 4.36 -3.32
C ALA A 78 -16.11 3.69 -1.94
N LEU A 79 -16.57 2.45 -1.83
CA LEU A 79 -16.52 1.66 -0.60
C LEU A 79 -15.06 1.42 -0.15
N ALA A 80 -14.18 1.05 -1.06
CA ALA A 80 -12.76 0.85 -0.76
C ALA A 80 -12.12 2.14 -0.23
N ALA A 81 -12.40 3.28 -0.88
CA ALA A 81 -11.89 4.58 -0.43
C ALA A 81 -12.36 4.97 0.97
N ALA A 82 -13.63 4.72 1.28
CA ALA A 82 -14.22 4.97 2.59
C ALA A 82 -13.60 4.06 3.66
N GLN A 83 -13.36 2.79 3.34
CA GLN A 83 -12.72 1.85 4.26
C GLN A 83 -11.26 2.21 4.57
N VAL A 84 -10.51 2.77 3.61
CA VAL A 84 -9.16 3.29 3.89
C VAL A 84 -9.20 4.40 4.93
N ILE A 85 -10.12 5.37 4.79
CA ILE A 85 -10.28 6.46 5.77
C ILE A 85 -10.62 5.87 7.14
N LYS A 86 -11.58 4.95 7.18
CA LYS A 86 -12.00 4.28 8.41
C LYS A 86 -10.85 3.56 9.10
N LEU A 87 -10.08 2.77 8.37
CA LEU A 87 -8.92 2.03 8.91
C LEU A 87 -7.84 2.98 9.43
N VAL A 88 -7.54 4.05 8.72
CA VAL A 88 -6.51 5.02 9.13
C VAL A 88 -6.94 5.84 10.35
N ASP A 89 -8.21 6.27 10.41
CA ASP A 89 -8.72 7.10 11.50
C ASP A 89 -9.04 6.30 12.76
N GLU A 90 -9.70 5.15 12.64
CA GLU A 90 -10.12 4.33 13.79
C GLU A 90 -8.96 3.50 14.36
N ARG A 91 -8.14 2.90 13.49
CA ARG A 91 -7.05 2.00 13.92
C ARG A 91 -5.72 2.70 14.14
N LYS A 92 -5.67 4.04 13.98
CA LYS A 92 -4.48 4.89 14.20
C LYS A 92 -3.21 4.28 13.61
N ILE A 93 -3.31 3.77 12.39
CA ILE A 93 -2.22 3.05 11.74
C ILE A 93 -1.04 4.01 11.60
N PRO A 94 0.18 3.62 12.03
CA PRO A 94 1.35 4.47 11.87
C PRO A 94 1.63 4.65 10.37
N PHE A 95 1.23 5.80 9.83
CA PHE A 95 1.43 6.20 8.43
C PHE A 95 2.83 6.80 8.19
N THR A 96 3.62 6.95 9.25
CA THR A 96 4.98 7.47 9.21
C THR A 96 5.95 6.43 9.78
N GLN A 97 6.79 5.85 8.92
CA GLN A 97 7.94 5.06 9.35
C GLN A 97 9.16 5.93 9.73
N SER A 98 9.09 7.26 9.55
CA SER A 98 10.25 8.13 9.75
C SER A 98 9.92 9.42 10.49
N ARG A 99 9.73 9.31 11.80
CA ARG A 99 10.27 10.21 12.84
C ARG A 99 9.72 9.75 14.18
N SER A 100 10.35 8.74 14.77
CA SER A 100 10.41 8.77 16.22
C SER A 100 11.20 10.02 16.59
N ASN A 101 10.50 11.02 17.12
CA ASN A 101 11.05 12.01 18.04
C ASN A 101 12.08 12.99 17.44
N LEU A 102 11.64 14.06 16.75
CA LEU A 102 12.19 15.43 16.87
C LEU A 102 11.50 16.36 15.86
N LEU A 103 10.69 17.31 16.36
CA LEU A 103 10.17 18.49 15.62
C LEU A 103 9.64 18.23 14.19
N THR A 104 8.54 17.50 14.05
CA THR A 104 7.62 17.75 12.91
C THR A 104 6.48 18.60 13.41
N THR A 105 6.19 19.68 12.69
CA THR A 105 5.02 20.51 12.96
C THR A 105 3.74 19.70 12.74
N ARG A 106 2.66 20.01 13.47
CA ARG A 106 1.36 19.33 13.32
C ARG A 106 0.90 19.35 11.86
N GLU A 107 1.15 20.45 11.17
CA GLU A 107 0.81 20.65 9.76
C GLU A 107 1.53 19.67 8.81
N GLU A 108 2.81 19.38 9.04
CA GLU A 108 3.57 18.41 8.24
C GLU A 108 3.04 16.99 8.45
N SER A 109 2.72 16.63 9.69
CA SER A 109 2.14 15.32 10.01
C SER A 109 0.78 15.11 9.33
N GLU A 110 -0.04 16.15 9.24
CA GLU A 110 -1.33 16.10 8.55
C GLU A 110 -1.18 16.03 7.03
N LYS A 111 -0.15 16.69 6.47
CA LYS A 111 0.19 16.59 5.04
C LYS A 111 0.63 15.17 4.68
N ASP A 112 1.48 14.55 5.50
CA ASP A 112 1.95 13.19 5.27
C ASP A 112 0.83 12.17 5.44
N LYS A 113 -0.06 12.37 6.42
CA LYS A 113 -1.29 11.56 6.54
C LYS A 113 -2.16 11.65 5.29
N LYS A 114 -2.40 12.86 4.77
CA LYS A 114 -3.20 13.06 3.55
C LYS A 114 -2.57 12.40 2.33
N LYS A 115 -1.24 12.51 2.17
CA LYS A 115 -0.50 11.83 1.09
C LYS A 115 -0.61 10.32 1.20
N PHE A 116 -0.44 9.77 2.40
CA PHE A 116 -0.58 8.35 2.66
C PHE A 116 -2.00 7.86 2.34
N ILE A 117 -3.03 8.54 2.85
CA ILE A 117 -4.43 8.19 2.56
C ILE A 117 -4.69 8.24 1.05
N GLY A 118 -4.25 9.30 0.36
CA GLY A 118 -4.46 9.42 -1.09
C GLY A 118 -3.81 8.29 -1.88
N ALA A 119 -2.58 7.91 -1.52
CA ALA A 119 -1.87 6.80 -2.14
C ALA A 119 -2.57 5.45 -1.90
N VAL A 120 -2.91 5.14 -0.65
CA VAL A 120 -3.58 3.89 -0.27
C VAL A 120 -4.99 3.82 -0.85
N GLN A 121 -5.71 4.93 -0.96
CA GLN A 121 -7.02 4.98 -1.62
C GLN A 121 -6.93 4.65 -3.11
N ALA A 122 -5.92 5.18 -3.82
CA ALA A 122 -5.72 4.86 -5.23
C ALA A 122 -5.45 3.37 -5.44
N GLN A 123 -4.61 2.80 -4.56
CA GLN A 123 -4.30 1.37 -4.55
C GLN A 123 -5.52 0.49 -4.26
N ALA A 124 -6.22 0.77 -3.16
CA ALA A 124 -7.41 0.02 -2.75
C ALA A 124 -8.52 0.06 -3.81
N LYS A 125 -8.71 1.21 -4.49
CA LYS A 125 -9.65 1.33 -5.60
C LYS A 125 -9.27 0.46 -6.79
N CYS A 126 -8.00 0.48 -7.19
CA CYS A 126 -7.48 -0.33 -8.28
C CYS A 126 -7.69 -1.83 -7.99
N ASP A 127 -7.29 -2.28 -6.79
CA ASP A 127 -7.42 -3.68 -6.39
C ASP A 127 -8.89 -4.11 -6.31
N ALA A 128 -9.77 -3.27 -5.78
CA ALA A 128 -11.20 -3.55 -5.69
C ALA A 128 -11.85 -3.65 -7.09
N LYS A 129 -11.54 -2.73 -8.01
CA LYS A 129 -12.03 -2.78 -9.40
C LYS A 129 -11.51 -4.00 -10.14
N ARG A 130 -10.22 -4.32 -9.98
CA ARG A 130 -9.61 -5.53 -10.57
C ARG A 130 -10.28 -6.79 -10.05
N ALA A 131 -10.48 -6.89 -8.73
CA ALA A 131 -11.19 -8.01 -8.11
C ALA A 131 -12.61 -8.14 -8.68
N LEU A 132 -13.33 -7.03 -8.91
CA LEU A 132 -14.65 -7.05 -9.53
C LEU A 132 -14.65 -7.69 -10.91
N ARG A 133 -13.69 -7.29 -11.75
CA ARG A 133 -13.54 -7.87 -13.09
C ARG A 133 -13.13 -9.33 -13.05
N GLU A 134 -12.18 -9.70 -12.18
CA GLU A 134 -11.60 -11.05 -12.11
C GLU A 134 -12.47 -12.05 -11.34
N SER A 135 -13.44 -11.57 -10.56
CA SER A 135 -14.34 -12.40 -9.74
C SER A 135 -15.26 -13.32 -10.54
N GLY A 136 -15.43 -13.09 -11.85
CA GLY A 136 -16.41 -13.79 -12.67
C GLY A 136 -17.86 -13.37 -12.39
N PHE A 137 -18.08 -12.29 -11.63
CA PHE A 137 -19.42 -11.75 -11.36
C PHE A 137 -20.13 -11.26 -12.63
N TYR A 138 -19.36 -10.77 -13.62
CA TYR A 138 -19.82 -10.29 -14.92
C TYR A 138 -19.36 -11.21 -16.06
N GLU A 139 -20.20 -11.34 -17.09
CA GLU A 139 -19.79 -12.04 -18.30
C GLU A 139 -18.84 -11.18 -19.16
N SER A 140 -18.03 -11.81 -20.02
CA SER A 140 -17.04 -11.09 -20.83
C SER A 140 -17.65 -10.00 -21.74
N ARG A 141 -18.93 -10.14 -22.11
CA ARG A 141 -19.68 -9.13 -22.89
C ARG A 141 -20.19 -7.94 -22.06
N GLU A 142 -20.25 -8.09 -20.74
CA GLU A 142 -20.70 -7.05 -19.80
C GLU A 142 -19.52 -6.24 -19.24
N LEU A 143 -18.30 -6.74 -19.43
CA LEU A 143 -17.07 -6.07 -19.02
C LEU A 143 -16.82 -4.84 -19.90
N GLU A 144 -16.76 -3.69 -19.24
CA GLU A 144 -16.22 -2.49 -19.86
C GLU A 144 -14.71 -2.57 -20.04
N ALA A 145 -14.16 -1.73 -20.92
CA ALA A 145 -12.73 -1.58 -21.09
C ALA A 145 -12.03 -1.21 -19.76
N PRO A 146 -10.79 -1.69 -19.54
CA PRO A 146 -10.05 -1.33 -18.33
C PRO A 146 -9.76 0.16 -18.31
N GLU A 147 -9.97 0.77 -17.15
CA GLU A 147 -9.55 2.15 -16.92
C GLU A 147 -8.03 2.22 -16.74
N ALA A 148 -7.46 3.42 -16.95
CA ALA A 148 -6.01 3.62 -16.88
C ALA A 148 -5.42 3.30 -15.49
N ASP A 149 -6.23 3.46 -14.43
CA ASP A 149 -5.87 3.10 -13.06
C ASP A 149 -5.84 1.58 -12.84
N GLU A 150 -6.75 0.81 -13.45
CA GLU A 150 -6.75 -0.67 -13.42
C GLU A 150 -5.56 -1.29 -14.15
N LEU A 151 -5.10 -0.62 -15.22
CA LEU A 151 -3.99 -1.07 -16.05
C LEU A 151 -2.62 -0.73 -15.44
N ALA A 152 -2.53 0.36 -14.68
CA ALA A 152 -1.27 0.87 -14.16
C ALA A 152 -0.59 -0.07 -13.14
N GLY A 153 -1.32 -1.04 -12.58
CA GLY A 153 -0.82 -1.92 -11.52
C GLY A 153 -0.36 -1.14 -10.29
N HIS A 154 0.16 -1.83 -9.27
CA HIS A 154 0.78 -1.17 -8.12
C HIS A 154 1.99 -0.36 -8.60
N LYS A 155 1.82 0.95 -8.83
CA LYS A 155 2.95 1.86 -8.85
C LYS A 155 3.46 1.97 -7.43
N ALA A 156 4.61 1.35 -7.16
CA ALA A 156 5.31 1.48 -5.90
C ALA A 156 5.46 2.96 -5.55
N VAL A 157 4.92 3.35 -4.40
CA VAL A 157 5.00 4.70 -3.81
C VAL A 157 6.31 4.86 -3.06
#